data_AF-A0A561R393-F1
#
_entry.id   AF-A0A561R393-F1
#
_cell.length_a   1.000
_cell.length_b   1.000
_cell.length_c   1.000
_cell.angle_alpha   90.00
_cell.angle_beta   90.00
_cell.angle_gamma   90.00
#
_symmetry.space_group_name_H-M   'P 1'
#
loop_
_entity.id
_entity.type
_entity.pdbx_description
1 polymer ?
#
loop_
_entity_poly.entity_id
_entity_poly.type
_entity_poly.pdbx_seq_one_letter_code
_entity_poly.pdbx_strand_id
1 'polypeptide(L)'
;MSRFFPILLLSVSWALPAAAEVQFKAGDFVKQVKHWDSDSNRILAGADEGEAEGCWQVLKVGSADVELKLVSGVFKPWWADEPIAIGNTDTWFDSDGYKEANPKHPPLSQIGATFATVPSCG
;
A
#
# COMPACT_ATOMS: atom_id res chain seq x y z
N MET A 1 12.87 -19.53 57.77
CA MET A 1 11.76 -20.06 56.94
C MET A 1 11.51 -19.09 55.80
N SER A 2 12.06 -19.37 54.60
CA SER A 2 11.93 -18.50 53.42
C SER A 2 10.53 -18.62 52.81
N ARG A 3 9.90 -17.48 52.51
CA ARG A 3 8.64 -17.42 51.75
C ARG A 3 8.98 -17.21 50.27
N PHE A 4 8.61 -18.18 49.43
CA PHE A 4 8.63 -18.07 47.97
C PHE A 4 7.38 -17.30 47.52
N PHE A 5 7.56 -16.21 46.78
CA PHE A 5 6.50 -15.52 46.03
C PHE A 5 6.64 -15.90 44.56
N PRO A 6 5.61 -16.50 43.90
CA PRO A 6 5.66 -16.73 42.48
C PRO A 6 5.31 -15.42 41.75
N ILE A 7 6.24 -14.92 40.94
CA ILE A 7 6.00 -13.82 40.02
C ILE A 7 5.18 -14.38 38.85
N LEU A 8 3.91 -13.96 38.77
CA LEU A 8 3.05 -14.22 37.63
C LEU A 8 3.48 -13.30 36.48
N LEU A 9 4.19 -13.85 35.49
CA LEU A 9 4.50 -13.16 34.24
C LEU A 9 3.23 -13.10 33.39
N LEU A 10 2.53 -11.95 33.40
CA LEU A 10 1.52 -11.63 32.39
C LEU A 10 2.24 -11.35 31.06
N SER A 11 2.20 -12.33 30.14
CA SER A 11 2.54 -12.11 28.75
C SER A 11 1.42 -11.33 28.07
N VAL A 12 1.61 -10.01 27.92
CA VAL A 12 0.79 -9.18 27.04
C VAL A 12 1.19 -9.53 25.60
N SER A 13 0.42 -10.40 24.96
CA SER A 13 0.53 -10.65 23.53
C SER A 13 0.03 -9.42 22.79
N TRP A 14 0.95 -8.55 22.37
CA TRP A 14 0.64 -7.51 21.39
C TRP A 14 0.31 -8.22 20.07
N ALA A 15 -0.97 -8.37 19.76
CA ALA A 15 -1.40 -8.79 18.44
C ALA A 15 -0.95 -7.70 17.46
N LEU A 16 0.05 -8.02 16.65
CA LEU A 16 0.40 -7.18 15.50
C LEU A 16 -0.84 -7.12 14.59
N PRO A 17 -1.19 -5.95 14.03
CA PRO A 17 -2.22 -5.89 13.02
C PRO A 17 -1.81 -6.82 11.89
N ALA A 18 -2.67 -7.75 11.51
CA ALA A 18 -2.48 -8.50 10.28
C ALA A 18 -2.32 -7.48 9.14
N ALA A 19 -1.22 -7.58 8.39
CA ALA A 19 -1.04 -6.82 7.17
C ALA A 19 -2.30 -7.03 6.31
N ALA A 20 -2.99 -5.95 5.98
CA ALA A 20 -4.21 -6.03 5.21
C ALA A 20 -3.88 -6.63 3.84
N GLU A 21 -4.47 -7.79 3.54
CA GLU A 21 -4.46 -8.34 2.19
C GLU A 21 -5.05 -7.31 1.24
N VAL A 22 -4.53 -7.23 0.02
CA VAL A 22 -5.11 -6.36 -1.01
C VAL A 22 -6.55 -6.78 -1.28
N GLN A 23 -7.48 -5.88 -1.01
CA GLN A 23 -8.93 -6.13 -1.18
C GLN A 23 -9.46 -5.65 -2.53
N PHE A 24 -8.59 -5.26 -3.46
CA PHE A 24 -9.00 -4.79 -4.78
C PHE A 24 -9.52 -5.96 -5.62
N LYS A 25 -10.49 -5.66 -6.48
CA LYS A 25 -10.94 -6.54 -7.56
C LYS A 25 -10.94 -5.78 -8.87
N ALA A 26 -10.86 -6.53 -9.98
CA ALA A 26 -11.04 -5.96 -11.30
C ALA A 26 -12.36 -5.17 -11.37
N GLY A 27 -12.29 -3.95 -11.91
CA GLY A 27 -13.39 -3.01 -11.98
C GLY A 27 -13.46 -1.99 -10.83
N ASP A 28 -12.74 -2.19 -9.73
CA ASP A 28 -12.66 -1.20 -8.66
C ASP A 28 -11.95 0.07 -9.12
N PHE A 29 -12.28 1.19 -8.47
CA PHE A 29 -11.54 2.43 -8.59
C PHE A 29 -10.69 2.64 -7.36
N VAL A 30 -9.44 3.08 -7.54
CA VAL A 30 -8.49 3.30 -6.45
C VAL A 30 -7.75 4.62 -6.61
N LYS A 31 -7.35 5.20 -5.48
CA LYS A 31 -6.47 6.38 -5.40
C LYS A 31 -5.35 6.13 -4.41
N GLN A 32 -4.17 6.70 -4.68
CA GLN A 32 -3.11 6.75 -3.68
C GLN A 32 -3.50 7.73 -2.56
N VAL A 33 -3.39 7.27 -1.32
CA VAL A 33 -3.74 8.05 -0.12
C VAL A 33 -2.62 8.04 0.93
N LYS A 34 -1.61 7.20 0.72
CA LYS A 34 -0.41 7.04 1.52
C LYS A 34 0.77 6.79 0.56
N HIS A 35 1.99 6.82 1.06
CA HIS A 35 3.18 6.40 0.33
C HIS A 35 4.10 5.59 1.25
N TRP A 36 5.01 4.83 0.65
CA TRP A 36 6.11 4.18 1.36
C TRP A 36 7.32 5.11 1.37
N ASP A 37 7.77 5.50 2.56
CA ASP A 37 9.02 6.23 2.74
C ASP A 37 10.15 5.25 3.06
N SER A 38 11.08 5.12 2.12
CA SER A 38 12.23 4.21 2.26
C SER A 38 13.22 4.65 3.33
N ASP A 39 13.32 5.95 3.59
CA ASP A 39 14.31 6.49 4.53
C ASP A 39 13.95 6.15 5.97
N SER A 40 12.66 6.27 6.33
CA SER A 40 12.17 5.88 7.65
C SER A 40 11.66 4.44 7.73
N ASN A 41 11.58 3.72 6.61
CA ASN A 41 10.97 2.41 6.48
C ASN A 41 9.53 2.37 7.00
N ARG A 42 8.70 3.35 6.60
CA ARG A 42 7.31 3.46 7.08
C ARG A 42 6.35 3.84 5.97
N ILE A 43 5.10 3.40 6.12
CA ILE A 43 3.98 3.95 5.36
C ILE A 43 3.55 5.26 6.02
N LEU A 44 3.63 6.36 5.26
CA LEU A 44 3.26 7.69 5.72
C LEU A 44 1.90 8.12 5.13
N ALA A 45 1.23 9.04 5.82
CA ALA A 45 -0.04 9.59 5.35
C ALA A 45 0.18 10.56 4.18
N GLY A 46 -0.75 10.56 3.22
CA GLY A 46 -0.64 11.34 1.99
C GLY A 46 0.11 10.59 0.90
N ALA A 47 -0.31 10.74 -0.36
CA ALA A 47 0.48 10.28 -1.50
C ALA A 47 1.66 11.24 -1.74
N ASP A 48 2.64 10.79 -2.54
CA ASP A 48 3.73 11.65 -2.99
C ASP A 48 3.22 12.82 -3.85
N GLU A 49 4.05 13.87 -3.95
CA GLU A 49 3.73 15.05 -4.75
C GLU A 49 3.45 14.66 -6.20
N GLY A 50 2.32 15.14 -6.74
CA GLY A 50 1.89 14.81 -8.10
C GLY A 50 1.15 13.47 -8.24
N GLU A 51 1.06 12.66 -7.18
CA GLU A 51 0.47 11.31 -7.26
C GLU A 51 -0.96 11.22 -6.69
N ALA A 52 -1.34 12.14 -5.81
CA ALA A 52 -2.61 12.10 -5.06
C ALA A 52 -3.88 12.29 -5.92
N GLU A 53 -3.77 12.95 -7.07
CA GLU A 53 -4.93 13.30 -7.89
C GLU A 53 -5.35 12.17 -8.83
N GLY A 54 -4.41 11.32 -9.22
CA GLY A 54 -4.66 10.19 -10.12
C GLY A 54 -5.69 9.23 -9.58
N CYS A 55 -6.73 8.98 -10.38
CA CYS A 55 -7.72 7.95 -10.09
C CYS A 55 -7.62 6.83 -11.12
N TRP A 56 -7.52 5.61 -10.60
CA TRP A 56 -7.18 4.44 -11.38
C TRP A 56 -8.31 3.43 -11.36
N GLN A 57 -8.54 2.75 -12.47
CA GLN A 57 -9.36 1.56 -12.53
C GLN A 57 -8.48 0.32 -12.43
N VAL A 58 -8.83 -0.61 -11.56
CA VAL A 58 -8.17 -1.91 -11.45
C VAL A 58 -8.59 -2.76 -12.64
N LEU A 59 -7.65 -3.13 -13.50
CA LEU A 59 -7.90 -4.02 -14.63
C LEU A 59 -7.76 -5.49 -14.23
N LYS A 60 -6.72 -5.80 -13.45
CA LYS A 60 -6.38 -7.16 -13.05
C LYS A 60 -5.63 -7.16 -11.73
N VAL A 61 -5.88 -8.16 -10.89
CA VAL A 61 -5.11 -8.45 -9.67
C VAL A 61 -4.42 -9.79 -9.85
N GLY A 62 -3.09 -9.76 -9.91
CA GLY A 62 -2.22 -10.94 -9.91
C GLY A 62 -1.86 -11.37 -8.49
N SER A 63 -1.01 -12.39 -8.38
CA SER A 63 -0.51 -12.86 -7.08
C SER A 63 0.54 -11.94 -6.45
N ALA A 64 1.17 -11.07 -7.24
CA ALA A 64 2.24 -10.18 -6.79
C ALA A 64 2.22 -8.80 -7.48
N ASP A 65 1.25 -8.56 -8.35
CA ASP A 65 1.11 -7.36 -9.16
C ASP A 65 -0.36 -6.96 -9.31
N VAL A 66 -0.61 -5.69 -9.60
CA VAL A 66 -1.91 -5.15 -9.94
C VAL A 66 -1.77 -4.29 -11.19
N GLU A 67 -2.57 -4.57 -12.22
CA GLU A 67 -2.63 -3.77 -13.43
C GLU A 67 -3.69 -2.68 -13.26
N LEU A 68 -3.27 -1.42 -13.39
CA LEU A 68 -4.09 -0.24 -13.16
C LEU A 68 -4.16 0.63 -14.43
N LYS A 69 -5.34 1.16 -14.75
CA LYS A 69 -5.52 2.14 -15.82
C LYS A 69 -5.84 3.51 -15.25
N LEU A 70 -5.09 4.55 -15.62
CA LEU A 70 -5.41 5.91 -15.21
C LEU A 70 -6.69 6.34 -15.94
N VAL A 71 -7.75 6.67 -15.21
CA VAL A 71 -9.05 7.03 -15.81
C VAL A 71 -9.40 8.51 -15.62
N SER A 72 -8.86 9.16 -14.58
CA SER A 72 -9.03 10.61 -14.37
C SER A 72 -7.94 11.16 -13.46
N GLY A 73 -7.91 12.50 -13.34
CA GLY A 73 -6.95 13.22 -12.51
C GLY A 73 -5.58 13.38 -13.16
N VAL A 74 -4.68 14.02 -12.43
CA VAL A 74 -3.27 14.18 -12.80
C VAL A 74 -2.44 13.19 -12.01
N PHE A 75 -1.58 12.44 -12.69
CA PHE A 75 -0.60 11.57 -12.06
C PHE A 75 0.78 11.86 -12.64
N LYS A 76 1.68 12.42 -11.82
CA LYS A 76 3.05 12.74 -12.19
C LYS A 76 4.01 12.22 -11.11
N PRO A 77 4.53 10.99 -11.27
CA PRO A 77 5.53 10.47 -10.36
C PRO A 77 6.86 11.21 -10.54
N TRP A 78 7.71 11.19 -9.52
CA TRP A 78 8.96 11.96 -9.46
C TRP A 78 9.96 11.67 -10.60
N TRP A 79 9.89 10.48 -11.19
CA TRP A 79 10.74 10.05 -12.30
C TRP A 79 10.21 10.44 -13.68
N ALA A 80 8.98 10.93 -13.78
CA ALA A 80 8.37 11.33 -15.04
C ALA A 80 8.56 12.84 -15.29
N ASP A 81 9.04 13.18 -16.48
CA ASP A 81 9.17 14.59 -16.90
C ASP A 81 7.80 15.27 -17.00
N GLU A 82 6.81 14.55 -17.50
CA GLU A 82 5.43 14.99 -17.74
C GLU A 82 4.41 14.09 -17.05
N PRO A 83 3.20 14.58 -16.74
CA PRO A 83 2.13 13.74 -16.22
C PRO A 83 1.78 12.58 -17.16
N ILE A 84 1.50 11.42 -16.57
CA ILE A 84 1.04 10.25 -17.30
C ILE A 84 -0.33 10.54 -17.92
N ALA A 85 -0.46 10.23 -19.20
CA ALA A 85 -1.70 10.46 -19.94
C ALA A 85 -2.85 9.56 -19.44
N ILE A 86 -4.05 10.12 -19.36
CA ILE A 86 -5.28 9.36 -19.10
C ILE A 86 -5.45 8.27 -20.16
N GLY A 87 -5.84 7.09 -19.73
CA GLY A 87 -6.01 5.91 -20.56
C GLY A 87 -4.80 4.98 -20.57
N ASN A 88 -3.63 5.45 -20.10
CA ASN A 88 -2.46 4.60 -19.93
C ASN A 88 -2.67 3.57 -18.83
N THR A 89 -2.04 2.42 -19.02
CA THR A 89 -2.01 1.32 -18.07
C THR A 89 -0.61 1.19 -17.50
N ASP A 90 -0.53 0.86 -16.21
CA ASP A 90 0.72 0.56 -15.52
C ASP A 90 0.55 -0.63 -14.57
N THR A 91 1.64 -1.32 -14.28
CA THR A 91 1.67 -2.50 -13.40
C THR A 91 2.35 -2.15 -12.09
N TRP A 92 1.60 -2.23 -11.00
CA TRP A 92 2.02 -1.87 -9.65
C TRP A 92 2.33 -3.10 -8.82
N PHE A 93 3.39 -3.04 -8.02
CA PHE A 93 3.85 -4.14 -7.16
C PHE A 93 4.62 -3.59 -5.95
N ASP A 94 4.78 -4.40 -4.91
CA ASP A 94 5.59 -4.02 -3.75
C ASP A 94 7.05 -3.80 -4.16
N SER A 95 7.60 -2.64 -3.82
CA SER A 95 8.98 -2.27 -4.09
C SER A 95 9.97 -3.22 -3.40
N ASP A 96 11.15 -3.39 -3.98
CA ASP A 96 12.19 -4.23 -3.38
C ASP A 96 12.59 -3.74 -1.98
N GLY A 97 12.77 -2.42 -1.81
CA GLY A 97 13.08 -1.83 -0.51
C GLY A 97 12.00 -2.10 0.55
N TYR A 98 10.72 -2.04 0.18
CA TYR A 98 9.65 -2.42 1.10
C TYR A 98 9.68 -3.90 1.46
N LYS A 99 9.88 -4.79 0.48
CA LYS A 99 9.94 -6.25 0.71
C LYS A 99 11.12 -6.64 1.62
N GLU A 100 12.27 -6.01 1.42
CA GLU A 100 13.46 -6.21 2.26
C GLU A 100 13.22 -5.76 3.71
N ALA A 101 12.56 -4.62 3.90
CA ALA A 101 12.19 -4.12 5.23
C ALA A 101 11.06 -4.94 5.89
N ASN A 102 10.21 -5.60 5.09
CA ASN A 102 9.00 -6.29 5.54
C ASN A 102 8.91 -7.74 5.00
N PRO A 103 9.89 -8.63 5.25
CA PRO A 103 10.01 -9.92 4.56
C PRO A 103 8.92 -10.95 4.93
N LYS A 104 8.11 -10.66 5.95
CA LYS A 104 7.01 -11.53 6.41
C LYS A 104 5.64 -11.04 5.95
N HIS A 105 5.56 -9.87 5.34
CA HIS A 105 4.27 -9.38 4.84
C HIS A 105 3.85 -10.16 3.59
N PRO A 106 2.55 -10.36 3.38
CA PRO A 106 2.06 -10.98 2.16
C PRO A 106 2.38 -10.10 0.94
N PRO A 107 2.42 -10.71 -0.26
CA PRO A 107 2.53 -9.95 -1.50
C PRO A 107 1.46 -8.86 -1.60
N LEU A 108 1.83 -7.75 -2.25
CA LEU A 108 1.00 -6.58 -2.47
C LEU A 108 0.61 -5.80 -1.19
N SER A 109 1.22 -6.09 -0.04
CA SER A 109 0.89 -5.40 1.20
C SER A 109 1.25 -3.91 1.19
N GLN A 110 2.28 -3.49 0.44
CA GLN A 110 2.58 -2.07 0.23
C GLN A 110 1.47 -1.44 -0.61
N ILE A 111 1.10 -2.09 -1.70
CA ILE A 111 0.07 -1.61 -2.62
C ILE A 111 -1.28 -1.47 -1.90
N GLY A 112 -1.67 -2.46 -1.09
CA GLY A 112 -2.88 -2.42 -0.26
C GLY A 112 -2.85 -1.37 0.86
N ALA A 113 -1.65 -1.00 1.34
CA ALA A 113 -1.50 0.06 2.34
C ALA A 113 -1.50 1.48 1.74
N THR A 114 -1.08 1.60 0.47
CA THR A 114 -0.86 2.86 -0.26
C THR A 114 -2.13 3.34 -0.95
N PHE A 115 -2.85 2.43 -1.59
CA PHE A 115 -4.07 2.71 -2.33
C PHE A 115 -5.31 2.48 -1.47
N ALA A 116 -6.33 3.31 -1.68
CA ALA A 116 -7.67 3.10 -1.14
C ALA A 116 -8.70 3.01 -2.27
N THR A 117 -9.65 2.09 -2.13
CA THR A 117 -10.81 2.01 -3.01
C THR A 117 -11.70 3.24 -2.86
N VAL A 118 -12.13 3.80 -3.98
CA VAL A 118 -13.08 4.93 -4.05
C VAL A 118 -14.33 4.50 -4.83
N PRO A 119 -15.50 5.09 -4.55
CA PRO A 119 -16.75 4.68 -5.19
C PRO A 119 -16.81 5.00 -6.70
N SER A 120 -16.08 6.02 -7.14
CA SER A 120 -16.01 6.47 -8.53
C SER A 120 -14.80 7.38 -8.73
N CYS A 121 -14.33 7.50 -9.97
CA CYS A 121 -13.26 8.43 -10.34
C CYS A 121 -13.71 9.84 -10.74
N GLY A 122 -14.97 10.20 -10.44
CA GLY A 122 -15.57 11.48 -10.83
C GLY A 122 -16.09 11.47 -12.25
#